data_AF-A0A814JXT6-F1
#
_entry.id   AF-A0A814JXT6-F1
#
_cell.length_a   1.000
_cell.length_b   1.000
_cell.length_c   1.000
_cell.angle_alpha   90.00
_cell.angle_beta   90.00
_cell.angle_gamma   90.00
#
_symmetry.space_group_name_H-M   'P 1'
#
loop_
_entity.id
_entity.type
_entity.pdbx_description
1 polymer ?
#
loop_
_entity_poly.entity_id
_entity_poly.type
_entity_poly.pdbx_seq_one_letter_code
_entity_poly.pdbx_strand_id
1 'polypeptide(L)'
;MNCLIVFLLCLITPLSISISIRRPPCGSVCDIYCQFGNVADANGCPVCTCKKTPCENNQDSLVGYFCGRGPDRRECPQTHYCHIAPNDAYAVCCPRR
;
A
#
# COMPACT_ATOMS: atom_id res chain seq x y z
N MET A 1 -5.97 44.58 23.63
CA MET A 1 -5.43 43.69 24.68
C MET A 1 -5.98 42.30 24.45
N ASN A 2 -5.41 41.52 23.52
CA ASN A 2 -5.85 40.14 23.21
C ASN A 2 -4.89 39.37 22.26
N CYS A 3 -3.88 40.01 21.68
CA CYS A 3 -2.91 39.33 20.79
C CYS A 3 -1.66 38.83 21.53
N LEU A 4 -1.23 39.53 22.60
CA LEU A 4 -0.03 39.16 23.38
C LEU A 4 -0.18 37.89 24.22
N ILE A 5 -1.41 37.48 24.58
CA ILE A 5 -1.66 36.29 25.40
C ILE A 5 -1.52 34.99 24.57
N VAL A 6 -1.82 35.05 23.27
CA VAL A 6 -1.75 33.87 22.38
C VAL A 6 -0.30 33.44 22.13
N PHE A 7 0.63 34.39 22.05
CA PHE A 7 2.06 34.09 21.87
C PHE A 7 2.71 33.47 23.11
N LEU A 8 2.27 33.87 24.31
CA LEU A 8 2.82 33.34 25.57
C LEU A 8 2.39 31.89 25.85
N LEU A 9 1.20 31.46 25.42
CA LEU A 9 0.74 30.08 25.59
C LEU A 9 1.41 29.08 24.63
N CYS A 10 2.00 29.55 23.54
CA CYS A 10 2.69 28.71 22.55
C CYS A 10 4.14 28.38 22.93
N LEU A 11 4.75 29.10 23.88
CA LEU A 11 6.17 28.94 24.24
C LEU A 11 6.42 28.05 25.47
N ILE A 12 5.38 27.70 26.24
CA ILE A 12 5.53 26.97 27.51
C ILE A 12 4.91 25.57 27.52
N THR A 13 4.27 25.13 26.45
CA THR A 13 3.99 23.71 26.24
C THR A 13 4.84 23.21 25.09
N PRO A 14 5.76 22.24 25.27
CA PRO A 14 6.33 21.57 24.11
C PRO A 14 5.15 20.96 23.36
N LEU A 15 4.84 21.52 22.19
CA LEU A 15 3.77 21.10 21.30
C LEU A 15 4.14 19.76 20.65
N SER A 16 4.47 18.75 21.46
CA SER A 16 4.43 17.34 21.11
C SER A 16 2.99 16.82 21.16
N ILE A 17 1.99 17.71 21.00
CA ILE A 17 0.61 17.29 20.72
C ILE A 17 0.70 16.56 19.39
N SER A 18 0.91 15.25 19.49
CA SER A 18 0.65 14.30 18.43
C SER A 18 -0.85 14.38 18.25
N ILE A 19 -1.32 15.37 17.49
CA ILE A 19 -2.69 15.43 17.00
C ILE A 19 -2.80 14.17 16.17
N SER A 20 -3.29 13.10 16.80
CA SER A 20 -3.64 11.87 16.12
C SER A 20 -4.80 12.27 15.22
N ILE A 21 -4.48 12.65 13.98
CA ILE A 21 -5.47 12.82 12.92
C ILE A 21 -6.05 11.42 12.71
N ARG A 22 -7.05 11.06 13.51
CA ARG A 22 -7.82 9.84 13.32
C ARG A 22 -8.55 10.01 12.00
N ARG A 23 -7.98 9.44 10.94
CA ARG A 23 -8.73 9.24 9.71
C ARG A 23 -9.98 8.44 10.06
N PRO A 24 -11.16 8.80 9.53
CA PRO A 24 -12.34 7.98 9.73
C PRO A 24 -12.04 6.54 9.28
N PRO A 25 -12.59 5.52 9.96
CA PRO A 25 -12.43 4.16 9.53
C PRO A 25 -12.96 3.99 8.10
N CYS A 26 -12.34 3.10 7.33
CA CYS A 26 -12.80 2.80 5.98
C CYS A 26 -14.18 2.13 6.03
N GLY A 27 -15.01 2.40 5.01
CA GLY A 27 -16.29 1.72 4.83
C GLY A 27 -16.14 0.29 4.31
N SER A 28 -17.27 -0.40 4.19
CA SER A 28 -17.32 -1.72 3.53
C SER A 28 -16.97 -1.64 2.05
N VAL A 29 -16.32 -2.68 1.53
CA VAL A 29 -16.08 -2.89 0.10
C VAL A 29 -17.07 -3.92 -0.44
N CYS A 30 -17.30 -3.95 -1.74
CA CYS A 30 -18.13 -4.96 -2.41
C CYS A 30 -17.54 -6.39 -2.30
N ASP A 31 -18.38 -7.41 -2.47
CA ASP A 31 -18.00 -8.83 -2.39
C ASP A 31 -17.35 -9.36 -3.68
N ILE A 32 -16.26 -8.73 -4.12
CA ILE A 32 -15.46 -9.18 -5.26
C ILE A 32 -14.13 -9.78 -4.82
N TYR A 33 -13.70 -10.84 -5.49
CA TYR A 33 -12.36 -11.38 -5.30
C TYR A 33 -11.35 -10.64 -6.18
N CYS A 34 -10.39 -9.97 -5.55
CA CYS A 34 -9.26 -9.32 -6.22
C CYS A 34 -7.96 -10.04 -5.89
N GLN A 35 -7.38 -10.73 -6.86
CA GLN A 35 -6.14 -11.50 -6.69
C GLN A 35 -4.99 -10.67 -6.10
N PHE A 36 -4.84 -9.41 -6.53
CA PHE A 36 -3.79 -8.49 -6.06
C PHE A 36 -4.30 -7.43 -5.06
N GLY A 37 -5.52 -7.62 -4.56
CA GLY A 37 -6.20 -6.68 -3.66
C GLY A 37 -6.93 -5.53 -4.36
N ASN A 38 -7.64 -4.73 -3.56
CA ASN A 38 -8.39 -3.56 -4.03
C ASN A 38 -7.47 -2.33 -4.23
N VAL A 39 -7.84 -1.46 -5.14
CA VAL A 39 -7.28 -0.11 -5.28
C VAL A 39 -7.62 0.69 -4.02
N ALA A 40 -6.69 1.53 -3.56
CA ALA A 40 -6.92 2.45 -2.45
C ALA A 40 -7.25 3.85 -2.97
N ASP A 41 -8.16 4.55 -2.29
CA ASP A 41 -8.43 5.97 -2.52
C ASP A 41 -7.33 6.87 -1.94
N ALA A 42 -7.50 8.19 -2.04
CA ALA A 42 -6.56 9.19 -1.53
C ALA A 42 -6.34 9.12 0.01
N ASN A 43 -7.28 8.50 0.74
CA ASN A 43 -7.19 8.32 2.19
C ASN A 43 -6.52 6.98 2.57
N GLY A 44 -6.27 6.11 1.59
CA GLY A 44 -5.76 4.76 1.78
C GLY A 44 -6.85 3.71 1.99
N CYS A 45 -8.12 4.06 1.78
CA CYS A 45 -9.24 3.13 1.95
C CYS A 45 -9.47 2.32 0.67
N PRO A 46 -9.72 1.00 0.78
CA PRO A 46 -9.99 0.17 -0.37
C PRO A 46 -11.32 0.56 -1.03
N VAL A 47 -11.35 0.57 -2.36
CA VAL A 47 -12.57 0.80 -3.16
C VAL A 47 -12.97 -0.48 -3.89
N CYS A 48 -14.19 -0.51 -4.43
CA CYS A 48 -14.71 -1.64 -5.23
C CYS A 48 -14.04 -1.71 -6.62
N THR A 49 -12.72 -1.88 -6.67
CA THR A 49 -11.94 -1.95 -7.91
C THR A 49 -10.67 -2.75 -7.65
N CYS A 50 -10.41 -3.79 -8.46
CA CYS A 50 -9.22 -4.60 -8.31
C CYS A 50 -7.97 -3.91 -8.88
N LYS A 51 -6.83 -4.10 -8.22
CA LYS A 51 -5.52 -3.80 -8.81
C LYS A 51 -5.28 -4.74 -10.00
N LYS A 52 -4.82 -4.17 -11.11
CA LYS A 52 -4.49 -4.92 -12.33
C LYS A 52 -3.23 -5.77 -12.18
N THR A 53 -2.27 -5.25 -11.41
CA THR A 53 -0.94 -5.81 -11.23
C THR A 53 -0.48 -5.54 -9.79
N PRO A 54 0.28 -6.45 -9.17
CA PRO A 54 0.92 -6.18 -7.88
C PRO A 54 2.22 -5.40 -8.03
N CYS A 55 2.72 -5.20 -9.25
CA CYS A 55 3.95 -4.45 -9.48
C CYS A 55 3.71 -2.95 -9.34
N GLU A 56 4.75 -2.24 -8.97
CA GLU A 56 4.69 -0.80 -8.80
C GLU A 56 4.54 -0.07 -10.15
N ASN A 57 4.11 1.20 -10.14
CA ASN A 57 3.87 2.01 -11.36
C ASN A 57 2.90 1.40 -12.40
N ASN A 58 1.98 0.53 -11.99
CA ASN A 58 1.05 -0.16 -12.91
C ASN A 58 1.75 -0.96 -14.02
N GLN A 59 2.98 -1.44 -13.77
CA GLN A 59 3.69 -2.28 -14.72
C GLN A 59 3.17 -3.71 -14.71
N ASP A 60 3.12 -4.36 -15.86
CA ASP A 60 2.63 -5.72 -15.94
C ASP A 60 3.64 -6.74 -15.38
N SER A 61 3.12 -7.78 -14.74
CA SER A 61 3.91 -8.93 -14.30
C SER A 61 4.21 -9.86 -15.47
N LEU A 62 5.34 -10.56 -15.43
CA LEU A 62 5.68 -11.53 -16.45
C LEU A 62 4.79 -12.78 -16.34
N VAL A 63 3.98 -13.04 -17.37
CA VAL A 63 3.06 -14.18 -17.42
C VAL A 63 3.83 -15.50 -17.52
N GLY A 64 3.37 -16.50 -16.78
CA GLY A 64 3.95 -17.84 -16.77
C GLY A 64 5.17 -18.00 -15.86
N TYR A 65 5.72 -16.94 -15.26
CA TYR A 65 6.83 -17.09 -14.33
C TYR A 65 6.33 -17.14 -12.88
N PHE A 66 6.40 -18.32 -12.27
CA PHE A 66 6.07 -18.55 -10.87
C PHE A 66 7.35 -18.57 -10.04
N CYS A 67 7.73 -17.45 -9.44
CA CYS A 67 9.03 -17.32 -8.77
C CYS A 67 9.03 -17.62 -7.26
N GLY A 68 7.88 -18.04 -6.72
CA GLY A 68 7.66 -18.26 -5.29
C GLY A 68 8.31 -19.52 -4.71
N ARG A 69 7.72 -20.05 -3.63
CA ARG A 69 8.27 -21.17 -2.84
C ARG A 69 7.81 -22.56 -3.30
N GLY A 70 7.03 -22.66 -4.37
CA GLY A 70 6.48 -23.92 -4.87
C GLY A 70 7.52 -24.81 -5.58
N PRO A 71 7.21 -26.11 -5.78
CA PRO A 71 8.10 -27.04 -6.47
C PRO A 71 8.37 -26.66 -7.93
N ASP A 72 7.38 -26.08 -8.62
CA ASP A 72 7.50 -25.59 -10.01
C ASP A 72 8.08 -24.17 -10.10
N ARG A 73 8.84 -23.73 -9.08
CA ARG A 73 9.39 -22.37 -9.06
C ARG A 73 10.38 -22.18 -10.20
N ARG A 74 10.26 -21.03 -10.86
CA ARG A 74 11.18 -20.56 -11.91
C ARG A 74 11.77 -19.22 -11.48
N GLU A 75 13.09 -19.09 -11.59
CA GLU A 75 13.74 -17.81 -11.33
C GLU A 75 13.27 -16.76 -12.34
N CYS A 76 13.04 -15.54 -11.84
CA CYS A 76 12.73 -14.41 -12.70
C CYS A 76 13.95 -14.08 -13.60
N PRO A 77 13.71 -13.58 -14.83
CA PRO A 77 14.79 -13.02 -15.65
C PRO A 77 15.56 -11.92 -14.91
N GLN A 78 16.80 -11.64 -15.32
CA GLN A 78 17.66 -10.64 -14.67
C GLN A 78 17.06 -9.23 -14.61
N THR A 79 16.14 -8.90 -15.53
CA THR A 79 15.42 -7.62 -15.57
C THR A 79 14.25 -7.54 -14.60
N HIS A 80 13.92 -8.62 -13.90
CA HIS A 80 12.79 -8.72 -12.99
C HIS A 80 13.22 -9.15 -11.59
N TYR A 81 12.42 -8.83 -10.59
CA TYR A 81 12.55 -9.36 -9.23
C TYR A 81 11.30 -10.16 -8.87
N CYS A 82 11.46 -11.13 -7.96
CA CYS A 82 10.33 -11.90 -7.49
C CYS A 82 9.58 -11.12 -6.40
N HIS A 83 8.35 -10.72 -6.71
CA HIS A 83 7.45 -10.12 -5.73
C HIS A 83 6.58 -11.20 -5.10
N ILE A 84 6.79 -11.47 -3.81
CA ILE A 84 6.03 -12.46 -3.03
C ILE A 84 5.13 -11.71 -2.07
N ALA A 85 3.82 -11.92 -2.19
CA ALA A 85 2.83 -11.31 -1.31
C ALA A 85 2.89 -11.89 0.11
N PRO A 86 2.38 -11.17 1.13
CA PRO A 86 2.22 -11.73 2.48
C PRO A 86 1.46 -13.05 2.46
N ASN A 87 1.86 -13.98 3.32
CA ASN A 87 1.32 -15.34 3.41
C ASN A 87 1.34 -16.11 2.08
N ASP A 88 2.29 -15.78 1.19
CA ASP A 88 2.47 -16.42 -0.12
C ASP A 88 1.19 -16.40 -1.00
N ALA A 89 0.30 -15.41 -0.79
CA ALA A 89 -0.98 -15.31 -1.52
C ALA A 89 -0.81 -15.27 -3.05
N TYR A 90 0.31 -14.74 -3.52
CA TYR A 90 0.79 -14.85 -4.89
C TYR A 90 2.30 -14.60 -4.94
N ALA A 91 2.94 -15.07 -6.00
CA ALA A 91 4.33 -14.74 -6.32
C ALA A 91 4.47 -14.52 -7.83
N VAL A 92 4.91 -13.34 -8.24
CA VAL A 92 5.04 -12.96 -9.66
C VAL A 92 6.35 -12.23 -9.91
N CYS A 93 6.83 -12.26 -11.15
CA CYS A 93 8.01 -11.50 -11.56
C CYS A 93 7.60 -10.08 -11.98
N CYS A 94 8.09 -9.08 -11.25
CA CYS A 94 7.87 -7.66 -11.54
C CYS A 94 9.13 -7.03 -12.15
N PRO A 95 9.02 -6.03 -13.05
CA PRO A 95 10.17 -5.32 -13.59
C PRO A 95 10.99 -4.66 -12.49
N ARG A 96 12.32 -4.75 -12.58
CA ARG A 96 13.22 -3.95 -11.73
C ARG A 96 13.16 -2.49 -12.18
N ARG A 97 13.09 -1.59 -11.22
CA ARG A 97 13.24 -0.15 -11.45
C ARG A 97 14.70 0.28 -11.43
#